data_AF-A0A2V2RPI6-F1
#
_entry.id   AF-A0A2V2RPI6-F1
#
_cell.length_a   1.000
_cell.length_b   1.000
_cell.length_c   1.000
_cell.angle_alpha   90.00
_cell.angle_beta   90.00
_cell.angle_gamma   90.00
#
_symmetry.space_group_name_H-M   'P 1'
#
loop_
_entity.id
_entity.type
_entity.pdbx_description
1 polymer ?
#
loop_
_entity_poly.entity_id
_entity_poly.type
_entity_poly.pdbx_seq_one_letter_code
_entity_poly.pdbx_strand_id
1 'polypeptide(L)'
;MPVRYFECPVCKNVVRTLKASAPFCNHGEGDLSAQMVELLVAPSTKMMEKVNPATNKSRMKDQMKILKERSRNHARDHESEELIGLNRANGIERSGFLNKDGTRRRRIDDI
;
A
#
# COMPACT_ATOMS: atom_id res chain seq x y z
N MET A 1 -14.49 -7.62 2.30
CA MET A 1 -13.91 -8.97 2.19
C MET A 1 -13.34 -9.13 0.78
N PRO A 2 -12.15 -9.74 0.60
CA PRO A 2 -11.57 -9.94 -0.74
C PRO A 2 -12.42 -10.92 -1.56
N VAL A 3 -12.50 -10.71 -2.88
CA VAL A 3 -13.13 -11.66 -3.80
C VAL A 3 -12.25 -12.92 -3.85
N ARG A 4 -12.84 -14.07 -3.55
CA ARG A 4 -12.19 -15.39 -3.59
C ARG A 4 -12.62 -16.13 -4.86
N TYR A 5 -11.69 -16.88 -5.43
CA TYR A 5 -11.89 -17.70 -6.62
C TYR A 5 -11.83 -19.16 -6.20
N PHE A 6 -12.81 -19.95 -6.62
CA PHE A 6 -12.83 -21.38 -6.37
C PHE A 6 -12.91 -22.12 -7.70
N GLU A 7 -12.12 -23.17 -7.86
CA GLU A 7 -12.14 -24.03 -9.04
C GLU A 7 -12.62 -25.43 -8.67
N CYS A 8 -13.47 -25.99 -9.52
CA CYS A 8 -13.85 -27.38 -9.38
C CYS A 8 -12.76 -28.29 -9.97
N PRO A 9 -12.26 -29.30 -9.23
CA PRO A 9 -11.22 -30.20 -9.73
C PRO A 9 -11.67 -31.11 -10.89
N VAL A 10 -12.99 -31.30 -11.07
CA VAL A 10 -13.55 -32.24 -12.06
C VAL A 10 -13.93 -31.51 -13.35
N CYS A 11 -14.79 -30.49 -13.27
CA CYS A 11 -15.26 -29.75 -14.45
C CYS A 11 -14.47 -28.47 -14.77
N LYS A 12 -13.49 -28.10 -13.93
CA LYS A 12 -12.67 -26.87 -14.07
C LYS A 12 -13.47 -25.57 -14.11
N ASN A 13 -14.73 -25.60 -13.68
CA ASN A 13 -15.56 -24.39 -13.54
C ASN A 13 -15.01 -23.51 -12.42
N VAL A 14 -14.91 -22.21 -12.69
CA VAL A 14 -14.42 -21.20 -11.74
C VAL A 14 -15.58 -20.35 -11.23
N VAL A 15 -15.77 -20.34 -9.91
CA VAL A 15 -16.79 -19.54 -9.23
C VAL A 15 -16.12 -18.43 -8.43
N ARG A 16 -16.69 -17.23 -8.49
CA ARG A 16 -16.21 -16.04 -7.77
C ARG A 16 -17.18 -15.70 -6.65
N THR A 17 -16.72 -15.66 -5.40
CA THR A 17 -17.58 -15.34 -4.26
C THR A 17 -16.91 -14.42 -3.24
N LEU A 18 -17.72 -13.75 -2.42
CA LEU A 18 -17.26 -13.01 -1.23
C LEU A 18 -17.31 -13.87 0.05
N LYS A 19 -17.85 -15.09 -0.03
CA LYS A 19 -18.01 -15.99 1.12
C LYS A 19 -16.68 -16.70 1.39
N ALA A 20 -16.40 -16.94 2.67
CA ALA A 20 -15.20 -17.67 3.09
C ALA A 20 -15.31 -19.18 2.86
N SER A 21 -16.52 -19.72 2.80
CA SER A 21 -16.75 -21.15 2.58
C SER A 21 -16.65 -21.52 1.10
N ALA A 22 -16.00 -22.66 0.84
CA ALA A 22 -15.93 -23.24 -0.49
C ALA A 22 -17.32 -23.66 -0.99
N PRO A 23 -17.77 -23.21 -2.17
CA PRO A 23 -19.00 -23.69 -2.78
C PRO A 23 -18.84 -25.14 -3.27
N PHE A 24 -19.97 -25.82 -3.41
CA PHE A 24 -20.03 -27.13 -4.07
C PHE A 24 -20.29 -26.93 -5.56
N CYS A 25 -19.64 -27.74 -6.39
CA CYS A 25 -19.96 -27.83 -7.80
C CYS A 25 -20.82 -29.08 -8.03
N ASN A 26 -21.99 -28.89 -8.64
CA ASN A 26 -22.84 -29.99 -9.10
C ASN A 26 -22.33 -30.44 -10.46
N HIS A 27 -21.74 -31.63 -10.51
CA HIS A 27 -21.47 -32.28 -11.78
C HIS A 27 -22.79 -32.80 -12.34
N GLY A 28 -23.04 -32.51 -13.61
CA GLY A 28 -24.22 -33.03 -14.30
C GLY A 28 -24.22 -34.56 -14.25
N GLU A 29 -25.39 -35.12 -13.90
CA GLU A 29 -25.71 -36.54 -13.78
C GLU A 29 -24.92 -37.34 -12.74
N GLY A 30 -25.41 -37.29 -11.50
CA GLY A 30 -24.96 -38.11 -10.37
C GLY A 30 -24.51 -37.26 -9.19
N ASP A 31 -24.90 -37.65 -7.97
CA ASP A 31 -24.74 -36.95 -6.68
C ASP A 31 -23.28 -36.73 -6.21
N LEU A 32 -22.33 -36.54 -7.13
CA LEU A 32 -20.93 -36.24 -6.84
C LEU A 32 -20.74 -34.73 -6.75
N SER A 33 -21.22 -34.16 -5.65
CA SER A 33 -20.87 -32.80 -5.25
C SER A 33 -19.40 -32.76 -4.85
N ALA A 34 -18.53 -32.26 -5.73
CA ALA A 34 -17.13 -32.04 -5.35
C ALA A 34 -17.01 -30.68 -4.66
N GLN A 35 -16.30 -30.67 -3.54
CA GLN A 35 -15.92 -29.44 -2.88
C GLN A 35 -14.94 -28.68 -3.79
N MET A 36 -15.26 -27.42 -4.10
CA MET A 36 -14.38 -26.59 -4.93
C MET A 36 -13.15 -26.16 -4.13
N VAL A 37 -12.00 -26.11 -4.79
CA VAL A 37 -10.72 -25.75 -4.17
C VAL A 37 -10.46 -24.26 -4.36
N GLU A 38 -10.02 -23.57 -3.31
CA GLU A 38 -9.69 -22.14 -3.39
C GLU A 38 -8.46 -21.94 -4.27
N LEU A 39 -8.61 -21.15 -5.33
CA LEU A 39 -7.51 -20.69 -6.15
C LEU A 39 -6.81 -19.53 -5.45
N LEU A 40 -5.53 -19.71 -5.15
CA LEU A 40 -4.63 -18.64 -4.71
C LEU A 40 -4.40 -17.68 -5.89
N VAL A 41 -5.31 -16.73 -6.07
CA VAL A 41 -5.13 -15.66 -7.05
C VAL A 41 -4.24 -14.59 -6.44
N ALA A 42 -3.07 -14.37 -7.04
CA ALA A 42 -2.21 -13.25 -6.68
C ALA A 42 -3.05 -11.97 -6.71
N PRO A 43 -3.04 -11.15 -5.65
CA PRO A 43 -3.82 -9.93 -5.62
C PRO A 43 -3.47 -9.11 -6.85
N SER A 44 -4.47 -8.84 -7.70
CA SER A 44 -4.30 -7.96 -8.85
C SER A 44 -4.19 -6.52 -8.33
N THR A 45 -3.12 -6.22 -7.60
CA THR A 45 -2.73 -4.84 -7.33
C THR A 45 -2.35 -4.27 -8.68
N LYS A 46 -3.33 -3.65 -9.36
CA LYS A 46 -3.09 -2.81 -10.54
C LYS A 46 -2.28 -1.60 -10.08
N MET A 47 -0.99 -1.79 -9.82
CA MET A 47 -0.05 -0.73 -9.43
C MET A 47 0.19 0.25 -10.58
N MET A 48 -0.01 -0.19 -11.82
CA MET A 48 0.11 0.63 -13.03
C MET A 48 -1.25 0.76 -13.70
N GLU A 49 -1.97 1.85 -13.41
CA GLU A 49 -3.35 1.98 -13.88
C GLU A 49 -3.54 2.76 -15.19
N LYS A 50 -2.55 3.52 -15.71
CA LYS A 50 -2.75 4.23 -16.99
C LYS A 50 -1.45 4.35 -17.78
N VAL A 51 -1.33 3.55 -18.84
CA VAL A 51 -0.42 3.86 -19.96
C VAL A 51 -1.11 4.98 -20.73
N ASN A 52 -0.48 6.15 -20.82
CA ASN A 52 -0.96 7.21 -21.70
C ASN A 52 -0.54 6.86 -23.14
N PRO A 53 -1.47 6.50 -24.05
CA PRO A 53 -1.13 6.01 -25.38
C PRO A 53 -0.42 7.07 -26.24
N ALA A 54 -0.55 8.36 -25.91
CA ALA A 54 0.12 9.44 -26.61
C ALA A 54 1.61 9.60 -26.23
N THR A 55 2.02 9.16 -25.03
CA THR A 55 3.39 9.41 -24.52
C THR A 55 4.14 8.13 -24.13
N ASN A 56 3.52 6.94 -24.22
CA ASN A 56 4.07 5.65 -23.79
C ASN A 56 4.68 5.63 -22.37
N LYS A 57 4.22 6.54 -21.50
CA LYS A 57 4.67 6.63 -20.11
C LYS A 57 3.60 6.02 -19.22
N SER A 58 3.97 4.96 -18.50
CA SER A 58 3.18 4.45 -17.38
C SER A 58 3.48 5.30 -16.15
N ARG A 59 2.45 5.76 -15.46
CA ARG A 59 2.59 6.39 -14.13
C ARG A 59 1.94 5.49 -13.09
N MET A 60 2.64 5.32 -11.98
CA MET A 60 2.09 4.63 -10.82
C MET A 60 0.93 5.46 -10.27
N LYS A 61 -0.14 4.78 -9.85
CA LYS A 61 -1.27 5.44 -9.18
C LYS A 61 -0.73 6.23 -7.98
N ASP A 62 -1.18 7.47 -7.83
CA ASP A 62 -0.77 8.38 -6.74
C ASP A 62 0.72 8.78 -6.69
N GLN A 63 1.51 8.51 -7.74
CA GLN A 63 2.92 8.93 -7.81
C GLN A 63 3.11 10.43 -7.55
N MET A 64 2.25 11.28 -8.13
CA MET A 64 2.31 12.73 -7.93
C MET A 64 2.00 13.13 -6.48
N LYS A 65 1.07 12.43 -5.82
CA LYS A 65 0.73 12.67 -4.41
C LYS A 65 1.93 12.31 -3.54
N ILE A 66 2.54 11.15 -3.78
CA ILE A 66 3.75 10.69 -3.08
C ILE A 66 4.90 11.68 -3.28
N LEU A 67 5.16 12.12 -4.52
CA LEU A 67 6.22 13.08 -4.82
C LEU A 67 5.99 14.43 -4.13
N LYS A 68 4.74 14.91 -4.10
CA LYS A 68 4.37 16.16 -3.42
C LYS A 68 4.47 16.06 -1.89
N GLU A 69 4.14 14.91 -1.31
CA GLU A 69 4.33 14.63 0.12
C GLU A 69 5.82 14.61 0.46
N ARG A 70 6.65 13.94 -0.36
CA ARG A 70 8.10 13.88 -0.19
C ARG A 70 8.75 15.26 -0.29
N SER A 71 8.35 16.08 -1.27
CA SER A 71 8.90 17.44 -1.41
C SER A 71 8.54 18.33 -0.21
N ARG A 72 7.33 18.20 0.34
CA ARG A 72 6.91 18.94 1.54
C ARG A 72 7.71 18.55 2.78
N ASN A 73 7.97 17.25 2.95
CA ASN A 73 8.80 16.78 4.07
C ASN A 73 10.24 17.28 3.92
N HIS A 74 10.83 17.18 2.73
CA HIS A 74 12.17 17.69 2.47
C HIS A 74 12.30 19.20 2.74
N ALA A 75 11.32 20.01 2.34
CA ALA A 75 11.35 21.46 2.61
C ALA A 75 11.37 21.75 4.13
N ARG A 76 10.51 21.07 4.90
CA ARG A 76 10.50 21.19 6.37
C ARG A 76 11.79 20.68 7.01
N ASP A 77 12.36 19.63 6.44
CA ASP A 77 13.63 19.08 6.91
C ASP A 77 14.76 20.10 6.81
N HIS A 78 14.88 20.73 5.64
CA HIS A 78 15.84 21.79 5.39
C HIS A 78 15.65 23.01 6.31
N GLU A 79 14.41 23.53 6.42
CA GLU A 79 14.10 24.67 7.31
C GLU A 79 14.48 24.39 8.77
N SER A 80 14.21 23.17 9.25
CA SER A 80 14.53 22.81 10.63
C SER A 80 16.03 22.63 10.86
N GLU A 81 16.80 22.18 9.86
CA GLU A 81 18.25 22.06 9.96
C GLU A 81 18.93 23.44 10.01
N GLU A 82 18.49 24.39 9.18
CA GLU A 82 18.96 25.78 9.23
C GLU A 82 18.68 26.42 10.60
N LEU A 83 17.48 26.23 11.14
CA LEU A 83 17.11 26.74 12.46
C LEU A 83 17.89 26.07 13.60
N ILE A 84 18.18 24.77 13.51
CA ILE A 84 19.04 24.07 14.47
C ILE A 84 20.47 24.65 14.40
N GLY A 85 20.99 24.90 13.21
CA GLY A 85 22.30 25.51 13.00
C GLY A 85 22.39 26.91 13.61
N LEU A 86 21.40 27.77 13.35
CA LEU A 86 21.30 29.12 13.92
C LEU A 86 21.18 29.09 15.45
N ASN A 87 20.36 28.20 16.00
CA ASN A 87 20.21 28.07 17.45
C ASN A 87 21.51 27.64 18.13
N ARG A 88 22.25 26.71 17.52
CA ARG A 88 23.58 26.30 18.00
C ARG A 88 24.59 27.45 17.93
N ALA A 89 24.60 28.22 16.83
CA ALA A 89 25.46 29.39 16.70
C ALA A 89 25.15 30.48 17.75
N ASN A 90 23.88 30.60 18.16
CA ASN A 90 23.42 31.53 19.19
C ASN A 90 23.54 30.99 20.63
N GLY A 91 24.13 29.81 20.84
CA GLY A 91 24.30 29.21 22.17
C GLY A 91 23.02 28.67 22.81
N ILE A 92 21.94 28.48 22.03
CA ILE A 92 20.67 27.92 22.51
C ILE A 92 20.75 26.40 22.41
N GLU A 93 21.08 25.74 23.53
CA GLU A 93 21.24 24.27 23.57
C GLU A 93 19.91 23.52 23.53
N ARG A 94 18.81 24.13 23.99
CA ARG A 94 17.46 23.55 23.98
C ARG A 94 16.56 24.28 23.00
N SER A 95 16.51 23.77 21.77
CA SER A 95 15.50 24.17 20.79
C SER A 95 14.40 23.12 20.72
N GLY A 96 13.14 23.53 20.51
CA GLY A 96 12.00 22.61 20.42
C GLY A 96 12.07 21.61 19.26
N PHE A 97 13.11 21.69 18.43
CA PHE A 97 13.40 20.85 17.27
C PHE A 97 14.30 19.64 17.60
N LEU A 98 14.84 19.56 18.82
CA LEU A 98 15.67 18.45 19.29
C LEU A 98 14.98 17.70 20.44
N ASN A 99 15.16 16.38 20.46
CA ASN A 99 14.80 15.52 21.58
C ASN A 99 15.80 15.72 22.74
N LYS A 100 15.47 15.15 23.91
CA LYS A 100 16.35 15.18 25.10
C LYS A 100 17.73 14.56 24.83
N ASP A 101 17.80 13.62 23.89
CA ASP A 101 19.02 12.92 23.49
C ASP A 101 19.83 13.67 22.42
N GLY A 102 19.42 14.89 22.04
CA GLY A 102 20.07 15.70 21.01
C GLY A 102 19.81 15.24 19.57
N THR A 103 18.98 14.22 19.38
CA THR A 103 18.48 13.79 18.06
C THR A 103 17.35 14.70 17.58
N ARG A 104 17.14 14.77 16.26
CA ARG A 104 16.10 15.60 15.67
C ARG A 104 14.71 15.06 16.02
N ARG A 105 13.83 15.93 16.52
CA ARG A 105 12.43 15.58 16.80
C ARG A 105 11.71 15.17 15.52
N ARG A 106 11.08 14.00 15.55
CA ARG A 106 10.20 13.50 14.47
C ARG A 106 8.75 13.65 14.91
N ARG A 107 7.82 13.69 13.96
CA ARG A 107 6.37 13.75 14.26
C ARG A 107 5.88 12.60 15.16
N ILE A 108 6.57 11.46 15.16
CA ILE A 108 6.23 10.31 16.00
C ILE A 108 6.54 10.61 17.48
N ASP A 109 7.50 11.50 17.75
CA ASP A 109 7.88 11.89 19.10
C ASP A 109 6.88 12.90 19.72
N ASP A 110 5.95 13.43 18.92
CA ASP A 110 4.88 14.35 19.33
C ASP A 110 3.51 13.66 19.50
N ILE A 111 3.45 12.32 19.37
CA ILE A 111 2.25 11.48 19.58
C ILE A 111 2.24 10.98 21.03
#